data_AF-A0A6L7JPQ2-F1
#
_entry.id   AF-A0A6L7JPQ2-F1
#
_cell.length_a   1.000
_cell.length_b   1.000
_cell.length_c   1.000
_cell.angle_alpha   90.00
_cell.angle_beta   90.00
_cell.angle_gamma   90.00
#
_symmetry.space_group_name_H-M   'P 1'
#
loop_
_entity.id
_entity.type
_entity.pdbx_description
1 polymer ?
#
loop_
_entity_poly.entity_id
_entity_poly.type
_entity_poly.pdbx_seq_one_letter_code
_entity_poly.pdbx_strand_id
1 'polypeptide(L)'
;MRKEKSLREMLCALVLEYGGERVERALVEIRETTDDKTVRGRRSYARSNTILKSSAEPPKRAKTTAPSYVSKMKVPADVMVPLEEVARRFDNKSFLPTYGEVRNFCEIHGVEVPSSRSRVATIPCIFKHLSQLTPQEIQLILETKSFSGPTQLAPIAAAIRRSSEQRTLDKSSERDEKPRISLSEREKKGEVHSKPSLPSRI
;
A
#
# COMPACT_ATOMS: atom_id res chain seq x y z
N MET A 1 -31.81 -22.50 0.20
CA MET A 1 -32.62 -21.32 -0.20
C MET A 1 -31.97 -19.95 0.04
N ARG A 2 -31.36 -19.62 1.21
CA ARG A 2 -30.74 -18.28 1.38
C ARG A 2 -29.52 -18.02 0.47
N LYS A 3 -28.72 -19.05 0.18
CA LYS A 3 -27.51 -18.94 -0.64
C LYS A 3 -27.79 -18.62 -2.11
N GLU A 4 -28.88 -19.15 -2.66
CA GLU A 4 -29.28 -18.91 -4.06
C GLU A 4 -29.73 -17.47 -4.29
N LYS A 5 -30.43 -16.88 -3.32
CA LYS A 5 -30.84 -15.47 -3.38
C LYS A 5 -29.63 -14.53 -3.42
N SER A 6 -28.65 -14.76 -2.55
CA SER A 6 -27.43 -13.94 -2.50
C SER A 6 -26.58 -14.06 -3.78
N LEU A 7 -26.49 -15.26 -4.38
CA LEU A 7 -25.77 -15.42 -5.64
C LEU A 7 -26.45 -14.67 -6.79
N ARG A 8 -27.78 -14.75 -6.85
CA ARG A 8 -28.54 -14.06 -7.90
C ARG A 8 -28.42 -12.55 -7.80
N GLU A 9 -28.48 -11.99 -6.59
CA GLU A 9 -28.30 -10.55 -6.36
C GLU A 9 -26.91 -10.09 -6.81
N MET A 10 -25.86 -10.86 -6.51
CA MET A 10 -24.50 -10.56 -6.94
C MET A 10 -24.33 -10.62 -8.47
N LEU A 11 -24.91 -11.65 -9.12
CA LEU A 11 -24.87 -11.76 -10.58
C LEU A 11 -25.65 -10.61 -11.25
N CYS A 12 -26.78 -10.19 -10.70
CA CYS A 12 -27.51 -9.02 -11.19
C CYS A 12 -26.66 -7.74 -11.11
N ALA A 13 -25.98 -7.50 -9.98
CA ALA A 13 -25.11 -6.34 -9.83
C ALA A 13 -23.97 -6.35 -10.88
N LEU A 14 -23.34 -7.50 -11.09
CA LEU A 14 -22.29 -7.65 -12.10
C LEU A 14 -22.81 -7.45 -13.53
N VAL A 15 -24.02 -7.92 -13.86
CA VAL A 15 -24.62 -7.71 -15.19
C VAL A 15 -24.96 -6.24 -15.41
N LEU A 16 -25.45 -5.53 -14.40
CA LEU A 16 -25.74 -4.10 -14.48
C LEU A 16 -24.47 -3.26 -14.67
N GLU A 17 -23.38 -3.61 -14.00
CA GLU A 17 -22.14 -2.84 -14.02
C GLU A 17 -21.28 -3.14 -15.26
N TYR A 18 -21.23 -4.40 -15.70
CA TYR A 18 -20.29 -4.85 -16.74
C TYR A 18 -20.97 -5.29 -18.06
N GLY A 19 -22.30 -5.40 -18.07
CA GLY A 19 -23.06 -5.90 -19.22
C GLY A 19 -23.09 -7.44 -19.29
N GLY A 20 -24.21 -7.98 -19.81
CA GLY A 20 -24.48 -9.43 -19.84
C GLY A 20 -23.41 -10.22 -20.60
N GLU A 21 -23.02 -9.78 -21.79
CA GLU A 21 -22.05 -10.50 -22.64
C GLU A 21 -20.68 -10.70 -21.98
N ARG A 22 -20.22 -9.72 -21.20
CA ARG A 22 -18.92 -9.81 -20.50
C ARG A 22 -18.98 -10.79 -19.34
N VAL A 23 -20.08 -10.75 -18.58
CA VAL A 23 -20.30 -11.68 -17.46
C VAL A 23 -20.43 -13.10 -17.97
N GLU A 24 -21.18 -13.32 -19.05
CA GLU A 24 -21.30 -14.65 -19.67
C GLU A 24 -19.96 -15.20 -20.15
N ARG A 25 -19.16 -14.38 -20.86
CA ARG A 25 -17.83 -14.79 -21.31
C ARG A 25 -16.92 -15.19 -20.15
N ALA A 26 -16.92 -14.42 -19.06
CA ALA A 26 -16.15 -14.72 -17.87
C ALA A 26 -16.62 -16.01 -17.17
N LEU A 27 -17.93 -16.26 -17.11
CA LEU A 27 -18.49 -17.50 -16.55
C LEU A 27 -18.08 -18.74 -17.38
N VAL A 28 -18.01 -18.60 -18.71
CA VAL A 28 -17.51 -19.68 -19.60
C VAL A 28 -16.03 -19.96 -19.33
N GLU A 29 -15.19 -18.93 -19.25
CA GLU A 29 -13.75 -19.08 -18.96
C GLU A 29 -13.49 -19.74 -17.59
N ILE A 30 -14.28 -19.37 -16.57
CA ILE A 30 -14.20 -20.01 -15.24
C ILE A 30 -14.60 -21.49 -15.33
N ARG A 31 -15.60 -21.83 -16.14
CA ARG A 31 -16.04 -23.22 -16.34
C ARG A 31 -14.94 -24.04 -17.01
N GLU A 32 -14.36 -23.54 -18.09
CA GLU A 32 -13.27 -24.20 -18.82
C GLU A 32 -12.04 -24.43 -17.92
N THR A 33 -11.68 -23.43 -17.11
CA THR A 33 -10.55 -23.55 -16.17
C THR A 33 -10.84 -24.44 -14.96
N THR A 34 -12.12 -24.66 -14.60
CA THR A 34 -12.52 -25.53 -13.48
C THR A 34 -12.61 -26.99 -13.92
N ASP A 35 -13.06 -27.25 -15.14
CA ASP A 35 -13.11 -28.59 -15.73
C ASP A 35 -11.69 -29.16 -15.93
N ASP A 36 -10.69 -28.33 -16.23
CA ASP A 36 -9.29 -28.78 -16.36
C ASP A 36 -8.60 -29.01 -15.00
N LYS A 37 -9.01 -28.28 -13.95
CA LYS A 37 -8.40 -28.38 -12.60
C LYS A 37 -8.99 -29.49 -11.72
N THR A 38 -10.21 -29.96 -12.01
CA THR A 38 -10.82 -31.07 -11.24
C THR A 38 -10.22 -32.43 -11.56
N VAL A 39 -9.51 -32.60 -12.69
CA VAL A 39 -8.87 -33.88 -13.07
C VAL A 39 -7.36 -33.94 -12.74
N ARG A 40 -6.67 -32.80 -12.60
CA ARG A 40 -5.18 -32.79 -12.42
C ARG A 40 -4.67 -32.26 -11.08
N GLY A 41 -5.53 -31.82 -10.16
CA GLY A 41 -5.13 -31.19 -8.89
C GLY A 41 -5.11 -32.05 -7.62
N ARG A 42 -5.42 -33.35 -7.69
CA ARG A 42 -5.42 -34.27 -6.52
C ARG A 42 -4.67 -35.60 -6.78
N ARG A 43 -3.43 -35.52 -7.27
CA ARG A 43 -2.51 -36.67 -7.34
C ARG A 43 -1.17 -36.40 -6.62
N SER A 44 -1.26 -35.74 -5.47
CA SER A 44 -0.21 -35.81 -4.46
C SER A 44 -0.75 -36.70 -3.33
N TYR A 45 0.08 -37.63 -2.86
CA TYR A 45 -0.19 -38.59 -1.76
C TYR A 45 -0.93 -39.88 -2.14
N ALA A 46 -0.27 -40.80 -2.87
CA ALA A 46 -0.27 -42.25 -2.58
C ALA A 46 0.32 -43.06 -3.75
N ARG A 47 1.63 -43.38 -3.66
CA ARG A 47 2.20 -44.72 -3.92
C ARG A 47 3.74 -44.66 -3.92
N SER A 48 4.29 -45.09 -2.80
CA SER A 48 5.38 -46.07 -2.70
C SER A 48 6.34 -46.19 -3.89
N ASN A 49 7.58 -45.74 -3.68
CA ASN A 49 8.77 -46.45 -4.13
C ASN A 49 9.81 -46.46 -3.00
N THR A 50 9.62 -47.40 -2.08
CA THR A 50 10.74 -48.03 -1.39
C THR A 50 11.52 -48.84 -2.43
N ILE A 51 12.71 -48.40 -2.82
CA ILE A 51 13.88 -49.26 -3.04
C ILE A 51 15.12 -48.42 -2.70
N LEU A 52 15.81 -48.94 -1.71
CA LEU A 52 17.11 -48.54 -1.18
C LEU A 52 18.13 -48.22 -2.29
N LYS A 53 18.69 -47.02 -2.26
CA LYS A 53 20.09 -46.80 -2.61
C LYS A 53 20.59 -45.51 -1.96
N SER A 54 21.44 -45.71 -0.96
CA SER A 54 22.29 -44.71 -0.33
C SER A 54 23.09 -43.93 -1.37
N SER A 55 22.57 -42.78 -1.78
CA SER A 55 23.36 -41.69 -2.31
C SER A 55 23.01 -40.49 -1.45
N ALA A 56 24.00 -39.96 -0.75
CA ALA A 56 23.85 -38.76 0.06
C ALA A 56 23.41 -37.61 -0.87
N GLU A 57 22.10 -37.37 -0.98
CA GLU A 57 21.58 -36.20 -1.67
C GLU A 57 22.20 -34.97 -0.99
N PRO A 58 22.87 -34.09 -1.76
CA PRO A 58 23.43 -32.88 -1.18
C PRO A 58 22.29 -32.09 -0.53
N PRO A 59 22.49 -31.57 0.71
CA PRO A 59 21.43 -30.90 1.45
C PRO A 59 20.85 -29.80 0.59
N LYS A 60 19.56 -29.91 0.28
CA LYS A 60 18.80 -28.89 -0.45
C LYS A 60 19.05 -27.58 0.27
N ARG A 61 19.79 -26.67 -0.37
CA ARG A 61 20.23 -25.40 0.23
C ARG A 61 19.00 -24.73 0.84
N ALA A 62 19.01 -24.57 2.16
CA ALA A 62 17.89 -23.99 2.89
C ALA A 62 17.53 -22.65 2.22
N LYS A 63 16.29 -22.53 1.76
CA LYS A 63 15.81 -21.31 1.13
C LYS A 63 15.97 -20.17 2.14
N THR A 64 16.71 -19.14 1.78
CA THR A 64 16.89 -17.96 2.62
C THR A 64 15.54 -17.26 2.75
N THR A 65 14.93 -17.35 3.92
CA THR A 65 13.70 -16.63 4.27
C THR A 65 14.06 -15.22 4.74
N ALA A 66 13.19 -14.24 4.51
CA ALA A 66 13.46 -12.87 4.93
C ALA A 66 13.67 -12.75 6.46
N PRO A 67 12.87 -13.38 7.33
CA PRO A 67 13.10 -13.36 8.77
C PRO A 67 14.44 -13.99 9.17
N SER A 68 14.87 -15.06 8.49
CA SER A 68 16.18 -15.68 8.75
C SER A 68 17.35 -14.79 8.31
N TYR A 69 17.15 -13.94 7.31
CA TYR A 69 18.15 -12.95 6.90
C TYR A 69 18.23 -11.82 7.93
N VAL A 70 17.10 -11.25 8.33
CA VAL A 70 17.03 -10.15 9.30
C VAL A 70 17.59 -10.55 10.67
N SER A 71 17.29 -11.75 11.17
CA SER A 71 17.80 -12.21 12.47
C SER A 71 19.33 -12.36 12.52
N LYS A 72 19.99 -12.43 11.36
CA LYS A 72 21.46 -12.47 11.25
C LYS A 72 22.09 -11.09 11.10
N MET A 73 21.29 -10.05 10.88
CA MET A 73 21.79 -8.67 10.74
C MET A 73 22.16 -8.11 12.11
N LYS A 74 23.23 -7.30 12.15
CA LYS A 74 23.63 -6.55 13.34
C LYS A 74 23.04 -5.15 13.25
N VAL A 75 21.83 -4.97 13.78
CA VAL A 75 21.10 -3.69 13.81
C VAL A 75 20.62 -3.36 15.23
N PRO A 76 20.41 -2.08 15.58
CA PRO A 76 19.86 -1.68 16.87
C PRO A 76 18.50 -2.32 17.15
N ALA A 77 18.21 -2.62 18.42
CA ALA A 77 16.98 -3.30 18.83
C ALA A 77 15.71 -2.53 18.39
N ASP A 78 15.76 -1.20 18.42
CA ASP A 78 14.65 -0.31 18.03
C ASP A 78 14.28 -0.44 16.54
N VAL A 79 15.29 -0.75 15.70
CA VAL A 79 15.11 -0.98 14.25
C VAL A 79 14.77 -2.45 13.98
N MET A 80 15.28 -3.37 14.79
CA MET A 80 15.08 -4.81 14.60
C MET A 80 13.60 -5.19 14.62
N VAL A 81 12.83 -4.70 15.60
CA VAL A 81 11.40 -5.04 15.75
C VAL A 81 10.57 -4.70 14.51
N PRO A 82 10.59 -3.47 13.98
CA PRO A 82 9.86 -3.17 12.75
C PRO A 82 10.43 -3.89 11.52
N LEU A 83 11.74 -4.14 11.47
CA LEU A 83 12.39 -4.86 10.36
C LEU A 83 11.95 -6.33 10.28
N GLU A 84 11.82 -7.01 11.43
CA GLU A 84 11.28 -8.37 11.51
C GLU A 84 9.81 -8.43 11.07
N GLU A 85 9.01 -7.41 11.40
CA GLU A 85 7.64 -7.32 10.91
C GLU A 85 7.57 -7.18 9.39
N VAL A 86 8.40 -6.30 8.81
CA VAL A 86 8.53 -6.19 7.35
C VAL A 86 8.95 -7.52 6.74
N ALA A 87 9.89 -8.24 7.36
CA ALA A 87 10.36 -9.54 6.89
C ALA A 87 9.26 -10.59 6.86
N ARG A 88 8.43 -10.67 7.91
CA ARG A 88 7.27 -11.57 7.95
C ARG A 88 6.25 -11.21 6.86
N ARG A 89 5.95 -9.92 6.69
CA ARG A 89 5.03 -9.46 5.63
C ARG A 89 5.59 -9.71 4.23
N PHE A 90 6.89 -9.56 4.04
CA PHE A 90 7.56 -9.84 2.79
C PHE A 90 7.39 -11.31 2.43
N ASP A 91 7.71 -12.25 3.33
CA ASP A 91 7.55 -13.69 3.07
C ASP A 91 6.08 -14.06 2.79
N ASN A 92 5.14 -13.50 3.56
CA ASN A 92 3.69 -13.68 3.39
C ASN A 92 3.11 -13.00 2.15
N LYS A 93 3.92 -12.29 1.36
CA LYS A 93 3.51 -11.51 0.17
C LYS A 93 2.55 -10.36 0.49
N SER A 94 2.45 -9.93 1.75
CA SER A 94 1.68 -8.74 2.14
C SER A 94 2.47 -7.44 1.96
N PHE A 95 3.78 -7.53 1.80
CA PHE A 95 4.68 -6.43 1.47
C PHE A 95 5.47 -6.80 0.21
N LEU A 96 5.36 -5.97 -0.84
CA LEU A 96 5.95 -6.21 -2.17
C LEU A 96 5.66 -7.62 -2.72
N PRO A 97 4.38 -7.99 -2.95
CA PRO A 97 4.01 -9.33 -3.38
C PRO A 97 4.73 -9.82 -4.64
N THR A 98 4.99 -8.91 -5.58
CA THR A 98 5.55 -9.20 -6.91
C THR A 98 6.98 -8.67 -7.08
N TYR A 99 7.74 -9.26 -8.00
CA TYR A 99 9.06 -8.73 -8.36
C TYR A 99 8.99 -7.33 -9.00
N GLY A 100 7.90 -7.02 -9.72
CA GLY A 100 7.69 -5.68 -10.29
C GLY A 100 7.61 -4.60 -9.21
N GLU A 101 6.90 -4.87 -8.12
CA GLU A 101 6.82 -3.94 -6.98
C GLU A 101 8.15 -3.83 -6.24
N VAL A 102 8.90 -4.94 -6.11
CA VAL A 102 10.26 -4.88 -5.57
C VAL A 102 11.15 -3.97 -6.42
N ARG A 103 11.11 -4.12 -7.74
CA ARG A 103 11.89 -3.29 -8.66
C ARG A 103 11.50 -1.82 -8.52
N ASN A 104 10.20 -1.52 -8.50
CA ASN A 104 9.69 -0.17 -8.32
C ASN A 104 10.13 0.44 -6.98
N PHE A 105 10.05 -0.34 -5.90
CA PHE A 105 10.53 0.06 -4.58
C PHE A 105 12.03 0.41 -4.63
N CYS A 106 12.86 -0.47 -5.18
CA CYS A 106 14.29 -0.20 -5.32
C CYS A 106 14.57 1.03 -6.19
N GLU A 107 13.85 1.23 -7.29
CA GLU A 107 14.00 2.40 -8.18
C GLU A 107 13.64 3.72 -7.47
N ILE A 108 12.52 3.74 -6.72
CA ILE A 108 12.09 4.90 -5.92
C ILE A 108 13.15 5.28 -4.88
N HIS A 109 13.75 4.29 -4.25
CA HIS A 109 14.71 4.47 -3.17
C HIS A 109 16.17 4.57 -3.65
N GLY A 110 16.41 4.57 -4.97
CA GLY A 110 17.76 4.65 -5.54
C GLY A 110 18.65 3.45 -5.23
N VAL A 111 18.05 2.28 -5.03
CA VAL A 111 18.75 1.03 -4.70
C VAL A 111 18.92 0.17 -5.95
N GLU A 112 20.13 -0.32 -6.20
CA GLU A 112 20.39 -1.22 -7.32
C GLU A 112 19.74 -2.60 -7.12
N VAL A 113 18.90 -3.00 -8.07
CA VAL A 113 18.27 -4.33 -8.08
C VAL A 113 19.27 -5.33 -8.67
N PRO A 114 19.52 -6.49 -8.01
CA PRO A 114 20.34 -7.53 -8.60
C PRO A 114 19.76 -8.00 -9.94
N SER A 115 20.63 -8.39 -10.87
CA SER A 115 20.23 -8.86 -12.22
C SER A 115 19.28 -10.07 -12.19
N SER A 116 19.20 -10.79 -11.07
CA SER A 116 18.32 -11.93 -10.90
C SER A 116 16.85 -11.47 -10.74
N ARG A 117 15.97 -11.98 -11.61
CA ARG A 117 14.52 -11.71 -11.59
C ARG A 117 13.77 -12.48 -10.50
N SER A 118 14.37 -12.63 -9.33
CA SER A 118 13.80 -13.38 -8.21
C SER A 118 13.60 -12.47 -7.00
N ARG A 119 12.37 -12.44 -6.49
CA ARG A 119 12.03 -11.74 -5.23
C ARG A 119 12.86 -12.23 -4.04
N VAL A 120 13.27 -13.50 -4.02
CA VAL A 120 14.12 -14.01 -2.92
C VAL A 120 15.54 -13.47 -3.04
N ALA A 121 16.04 -13.30 -4.26
CA ALA A 121 17.39 -12.79 -4.49
C ALA A 121 17.54 -11.30 -4.16
N THR A 122 16.43 -10.57 -4.10
CA THR A 122 16.40 -9.15 -3.70
C THR A 122 16.36 -8.93 -2.19
N ILE A 123 16.17 -9.98 -1.38
CA ILE A 123 16.12 -9.87 0.09
C ILE A 123 17.34 -9.09 0.65
N PRO A 124 18.59 -9.42 0.31
CA PRO A 124 19.74 -8.72 0.88
C PRO A 124 19.75 -7.22 0.53
N CYS A 125 19.33 -6.89 -0.68
CA CYS A 125 19.28 -5.52 -1.18
C CYS A 125 18.24 -4.68 -0.42
N ILE A 126 17.00 -5.19 -0.32
CA ILE A 126 15.89 -4.50 0.36
C ILE A 126 16.20 -4.29 1.84
N PHE A 127 16.58 -5.35 2.56
CA PHE A 127 16.76 -5.27 4.01
C PHE A 127 18.03 -4.50 4.40
N LYS A 128 19.07 -4.50 3.54
CA LYS A 128 20.21 -3.61 3.72
C LYS A 128 19.80 -2.14 3.63
N HIS A 129 18.96 -1.77 2.66
CA HIS A 129 18.45 -0.40 2.56
C HIS A 129 17.56 -0.05 3.76
N LEU A 130 16.58 -0.90 4.10
CA LEU A 130 15.68 -0.66 5.23
C LEU A 130 16.44 -0.53 6.57
N SER A 131 17.57 -1.21 6.73
CA SER A 131 18.41 -1.08 7.94
C SER A 131 19.08 0.29 8.11
N GLN A 132 19.11 1.11 7.07
CA GLN A 132 19.65 2.48 7.11
C GLN A 132 18.57 3.52 7.46
N LEU A 133 17.30 3.13 7.47
CA LEU A 133 16.18 4.01 7.77
C LEU A 133 15.93 4.08 9.28
N THR A 134 15.31 5.17 9.70
CA THR A 134 14.81 5.33 11.07
C THR A 134 13.62 4.40 11.34
N PRO A 135 13.37 4.00 12.61
CA PRO A 135 12.21 3.17 12.94
C PRO A 135 10.87 3.76 12.47
N GLN A 136 10.73 5.09 12.50
CA GLN A 136 9.54 5.81 12.06
C GLN A 136 9.32 5.70 10.55
N GLU A 137 10.38 5.78 9.75
CA GLU A 137 10.30 5.61 8.30
C GLU A 137 9.91 4.17 7.93
N ILE A 138 10.44 3.17 8.65
CA ILE A 138 10.07 1.76 8.43
C ILE A 138 8.59 1.55 8.78
N GLN A 139 8.10 2.15 9.86
CA GLN A 139 6.68 2.12 10.21
C GLN A 139 5.81 2.80 9.14
N LEU A 140 6.22 3.97 8.64
CA LEU A 140 5.51 4.67 7.57
C LEU A 140 5.40 3.80 6.31
N ILE A 141 6.47 3.06 5.96
CA ILE A 141 6.47 2.08 4.87
C ILE A 141 5.46 0.96 5.16
N LEU A 142 5.41 0.43 6.40
CA LEU A 142 4.45 -0.61 6.79
C LEU A 142 2.99 -0.16 6.74
N GLU A 143 2.71 1.12 7.01
CA GLU A 143 1.38 1.71 6.97
C GLU A 143 0.93 2.04 5.54
N THR A 144 1.88 2.43 4.69
CA THR A 144 1.60 2.79 3.29
C THR A 144 1.38 1.53 2.45
N LYS A 145 0.14 1.03 2.42
CA LYS A 145 -0.24 -0.19 1.68
C LYS A 145 -0.10 -0.11 0.15
N SER A 146 0.23 1.05 -0.41
CA SER A 146 0.24 1.30 -1.85
C SER A 146 1.66 1.52 -2.38
N PHE A 147 2.31 0.45 -2.81
CA PHE A 147 3.59 0.51 -3.56
C PHE A 147 3.41 0.47 -5.08
N SER A 148 2.16 0.34 -5.53
CA SER A 148 1.80 0.00 -6.92
C SER A 148 1.05 1.13 -7.65
N GLY A 149 1.03 2.35 -7.09
CA GLY A 149 0.46 3.52 -7.73
C GLY A 149 1.47 4.29 -8.60
N PRO A 150 1.02 5.06 -9.60
CA PRO A 150 1.88 5.89 -10.45
C PRO A 150 2.69 6.88 -9.59
N THR A 151 3.94 6.51 -9.40
CA THR A 151 4.94 7.11 -8.50
C THR A 151 5.20 8.60 -8.77
N GLN A 152 4.81 9.12 -9.93
CA GLN A 152 4.99 10.54 -10.26
C GLN A 152 4.24 11.49 -9.31
N LEU A 153 3.20 11.02 -8.61
CA LEU A 153 2.43 11.86 -7.68
C LEU A 153 2.93 11.80 -6.23
N ALA A 154 3.78 10.85 -5.85
CA ALA A 154 4.27 10.75 -4.46
C ALA A 154 5.19 11.93 -4.07
N PRO A 155 6.15 12.38 -4.91
CA PRO A 155 6.93 13.59 -4.66
C PRO A 155 6.04 14.84 -4.61
N ILE A 156 5.02 14.91 -5.47
CA ILE A 156 4.07 16.02 -5.51
C ILE A 156 3.22 16.03 -4.22
N ALA A 157 2.72 14.87 -3.78
CA ALA A 157 1.96 14.74 -2.54
C ALA A 157 2.80 15.03 -1.29
N ALA A 158 4.11 14.74 -1.32
CA ALA A 158 5.05 15.11 -0.26
C ALA A 158 5.35 16.63 -0.26
N ALA A 159 5.54 17.23 -1.44
CA ALA A 159 5.73 18.67 -1.59
C ALA A 159 4.49 19.48 -1.17
N ILE A 160 3.29 18.99 -1.51
CA ILE A 160 2.01 19.57 -1.07
C ILE A 160 1.90 19.49 0.46
N ARG A 161 2.22 18.34 1.08
CA ARG A 161 2.19 18.19 2.54
C ARG A 161 3.15 19.13 3.27
N ARG A 162 4.42 19.22 2.83
CA ARG A 162 5.38 20.19 3.38
C ARG A 162 4.90 21.63 3.23
N SER A 163 4.35 21.98 2.06
CA SER A 163 3.83 23.33 1.81
C SER A 163 2.61 23.66 2.69
N SER A 164 1.77 22.67 3.00
CA SER A 164 0.63 22.86 3.91
C SER A 164 1.06 23.03 5.38
N GLU A 165 2.05 22.28 5.83
CA GLU A 165 2.58 22.37 7.21
C GLU A 165 3.25 23.73 7.48
N GLN A 166 4.00 24.26 6.51
CA GLN A 166 4.59 25.60 6.61
C GLN A 166 3.53 26.70 6.71
N ARG A 167 2.43 26.62 5.94
CA ARG A 167 1.34 27.61 6.00
C ARG A 167 0.58 27.61 7.32
N THR A 168 0.54 26.50 8.04
CA THR A 168 -0.13 26.44 9.35
C THR A 168 0.72 27.06 10.46
N LEU A 169 2.05 27.05 10.35
CA LEU A 169 2.96 27.64 11.34
C LEU A 169 2.95 29.18 11.30
N ASP A 170 2.88 29.78 10.12
CA ASP A 170 2.85 31.25 9.97
C ASP A 170 1.52 31.87 10.43
N LYS A 171 0.42 31.10 10.42
CA LYS A 171 -0.89 31.59 10.85
C LYS A 171 -1.09 31.57 12.37
N SER A 172 -0.23 30.88 13.10
CA SER A 172 -0.27 30.77 14.57
C SER A 172 0.58 31.83 15.27
N SER A 173 1.49 32.51 14.59
CA SER A 173 2.32 33.59 15.14
C SER A 173 1.70 34.99 15.01
N GLU A 174 0.61 35.15 14.26
CA GLU A 174 0.00 36.47 13.97
C GLU A 174 -1.28 36.77 14.79
N ARG A 175 -1.54 36.02 15.89
CA ARG A 175 -2.74 36.19 16.74
C ARG A 175 -2.49 36.65 18.18
N ASP A 176 -1.30 37.11 18.54
CA ASP A 176 -1.02 37.56 19.93
C ASP A 176 -0.86 39.07 20.14
N GLU A 177 -1.04 39.92 19.12
CA GLU A 177 -1.11 41.38 19.35
C GLU A 177 -2.33 42.02 18.68
N LYS A 178 -3.52 41.77 19.23
CA LYS A 178 -4.59 42.78 19.17
C LYS A 178 -4.54 43.59 20.46
N PRO A 179 -4.14 44.88 20.42
CA PRO A 179 -4.29 45.75 21.57
C PRO A 179 -5.78 45.82 21.93
N ARG A 180 -6.04 45.56 23.21
CA ARG A 180 -7.35 45.60 23.84
C ARG A 180 -7.81 47.06 23.84
N ILE A 181 -8.40 47.52 22.73
CA ILE A 181 -9.02 48.84 22.67
C ILE A 181 -10.23 48.80 23.61
N SER A 182 -10.05 49.47 24.74
CA SER A 182 -11.05 49.73 25.77
C SER A 182 -12.28 50.35 25.12
N LEU A 183 -13.39 49.62 25.17
CA LEU A 183 -14.73 50.12 24.90
C LEU A 183 -15.15 51.02 26.06
N SER A 184 -14.74 52.28 26.01
CA SER A 184 -15.36 53.36 26.77
C SER A 184 -15.58 54.53 25.81
N GLU A 185 -16.83 54.97 25.76
CA GLU A 185 -17.29 56.22 25.15
C GLU A 185 -17.37 56.26 23.63
N ARG A 186 -18.60 56.05 23.11
CA ARG A 186 -19.30 57.15 22.42
C ARG A 186 -20.76 56.78 22.19
N GLU A 187 -21.58 57.31 23.08
CA GLU A 187 -22.94 57.69 22.72
C GLU A 187 -22.92 58.85 21.71
N LYS A 188 -24.02 58.92 20.95
CA LYS A 188 -24.66 60.09 20.31
C LYS A 188 -24.36 60.44 18.85
N LYS A 189 -25.51 60.58 18.15
CA LYS A 189 -25.82 61.24 16.87
C LYS A 189 -25.36 60.45 15.63
N GLY A 190 -26.13 60.29 14.57
CA GLY A 190 -27.42 60.83 14.10
C GLY A 190 -27.70 60.13 12.76
N GLU A 191 -28.95 60.02 12.34
CA GLU A 191 -29.46 60.78 11.18
C GLU A 191 -28.97 60.21 9.82
N VAL A 192 -29.72 59.29 9.19
CA VAL A 192 -30.71 59.52 8.10
C VAL A 192 -30.07 59.43 6.69
N HIS A 193 -30.84 58.83 5.75
CA HIS A 193 -30.64 58.73 4.29
C HIS A 193 -29.69 57.63 3.78
N SER A 194 -29.92 56.92 2.68
CA SER A 194 -31.03 56.82 1.70
C SER A 194 -30.77 55.57 0.85
N LYS A 195 -31.83 54.95 0.30
CA LYS A 195 -31.76 53.88 -0.71
C LYS A 195 -31.09 54.39 -2.00
N PRO A 196 -30.39 53.51 -2.75
CA PRO A 196 -30.67 53.40 -4.19
C PRO A 196 -30.82 51.92 -4.59
N SER A 197 -31.97 51.51 -5.11
CA SER A 197 -32.33 51.50 -6.54
C SER A 197 -31.45 50.56 -7.38
N LEU A 198 -32.06 49.43 -7.76
CA LEU A 198 -31.56 48.41 -8.69
C LEU A 198 -31.38 48.99 -10.11
N PRO A 199 -30.44 48.45 -10.91
CA PRO A 199 -30.59 48.41 -12.35
C PRO A 199 -31.00 47.00 -12.81
N SER A 200 -32.19 46.92 -13.39
CA SER A 200 -32.60 45.84 -14.28
C SER A 200 -31.71 45.83 -15.53
N ARG A 201 -31.19 44.67 -15.93
CA ARG A 201 -30.67 44.46 -17.29
C ARG A 201 -31.22 43.17 -17.88
N ILE A 202 -32.12 43.42 -18.84
CA ILE A 202 -32.43 42.75 -20.13
C ILE A 202 -31.73 41.42 -20.37
#